data_AF-A0A942FZ34-F1
#
_entry.id   AF-A0A942FZ34-F1
#
_cell.length_a   1.000
_cell.length_b   1.000
_cell.length_c   1.000
_cell.angle_alpha   90.00
_cell.angle_beta   90.00
_cell.angle_gamma   90.00
#
_symmetry.space_group_name_H-M   'P 1'
#
loop_
_entity.id
_entity.type
_entity.pdbx_description
1 polymer ?
#
loop_
_entity_poly.entity_id
_entity_poly.type
_entity_poly.pdbx_seq_one_letter_code
_entity_poly.pdbx_strand_id
1 'polypeptide(L)'
;MNYAALIALLAALAFSLPFLVNLAEQAGIARNTGVITTLTAAVLVLAFIVIRGRMQRRQAIEARIEAIGRQRQAAPHDPEAFFMHGDHLGDLLLTVGRLREALAAFTAYRQVAQQAGRDVTAVSQAIATLEARLHEEGGHASL
;
A
#
# COMPACT_ATOMS: atom_id res chain seq x y z
N MET A 1 -0.93 10.16 9.92
CA MET A 1 -0.89 9.10 10.95
C MET A 1 -2.09 9.29 11.86
N ASN A 2 -2.95 8.29 12.00
CA ASN A 2 -4.23 8.45 12.69
C ASN A 2 -4.07 8.06 14.17
N TYR A 3 -4.24 9.02 15.09
CA TYR A 3 -4.11 8.83 16.55
C TYR A 3 -5.05 7.75 17.09
N ALA A 4 -6.20 7.55 16.46
CA ALA A 4 -7.13 6.48 16.79
C ALA A 4 -6.50 5.09 16.65
N ALA A 5 -5.65 4.87 15.65
CA ALA A 5 -4.97 3.59 15.45
C ALA A 5 -3.91 3.33 16.55
N LEU A 6 -3.25 4.39 17.01
CA LEU A 6 -2.29 4.31 18.12
C LEU A 6 -2.98 3.99 19.45
N ILE A 7 -4.12 4.62 19.72
CA ILE A 7 -4.91 4.36 20.95
C ILE A 7 -5.51 2.96 20.93
N ALA A 8 -6.04 2.51 19.78
CA ALA A 8 -6.55 1.14 19.63
C ALA A 8 -5.44 0.10 19.84
N LEU A 9 -4.23 0.37 19.33
CA LEU A 9 -3.07 -0.50 19.55
C LEU A 9 -2.65 -0.51 21.03
N LEU A 10 -2.61 0.66 21.68
CA LEU A 10 -2.30 0.78 23.11
C LEU A 10 -3.34 0.06 23.97
N ALA A 11 -4.63 0.18 23.65
CA ALA A 11 -5.70 -0.51 24.36
C ALA A 11 -5.63 -2.03 24.19
N ALA A 12 -5.36 -2.51 22.96
CA ALA A 12 -5.17 -3.93 22.70
C ALA A 12 -3.96 -4.50 23.45
N LEU A 13 -2.84 -3.75 23.50
CA LEU A 13 -1.64 -4.13 24.26
C LEU A 13 -1.91 -4.13 25.76
N ALA A 14 -2.57 -3.10 26.29
CA ALA A 14 -2.93 -3.00 27.70
C ALA A 14 -3.88 -4.12 28.15
N PHE A 15 -4.76 -4.58 27.26
CA PHE A 15 -5.70 -5.67 27.54
C PHE A 15 -5.05 -7.07 27.43
N SER A 16 -4.13 -7.27 26.49
CA SER A 16 -3.49 -8.58 26.23
C SER A 16 -2.31 -8.90 27.17
N LEU A 17 -1.60 -7.88 27.65
CA LEU A 17 -0.48 -8.02 28.58
C LEU A 17 -0.82 -8.79 29.88
N PRO A 18 -1.87 -8.42 30.64
CA PRO A 18 -2.19 -9.12 31.89
C PRO A 18 -2.64 -10.56 31.65
N PHE A 19 -3.29 -10.87 30.51
CA PHE A 19 -3.69 -12.22 30.15
C PHE A 19 -2.47 -13.11 29.84
N LEU A 20 -1.49 -12.58 29.11
CA LEU A 20 -0.24 -13.30 28.79
C LEU A 20 0.62 -13.56 30.02
N VAL A 21 0.67 -12.62 30.96
CA VAL A 21 1.40 -12.78 32.24
C VAL A 21 0.72 -13.85 33.11
N ASN A 22 -0.61 -13.84 33.21
CA ASN A 22 -1.34 -14.86 33.97
C ASN A 22 -1.19 -16.27 33.38
N LEU A 23 -1.18 -16.37 32.04
CA LEU A 23 -0.98 -17.65 31.36
C LEU A 23 0.44 -18.21 31.58
N ALA A 24 1.45 -17.33 31.63
CA ALA A 24 2.84 -17.69 31.91
C ALA A 24 3.06 -18.12 33.37
N GLU A 25 2.38 -17.47 34.33
CA GLU A 25 2.40 -17.88 35.74
C GLU A 25 1.69 -19.22 35.97
N GLN A 26 0.56 -19.46 35.30
CA GLN A 26 -0.14 -20.76 35.38
C GLN A 26 0.65 -21.93 34.77
N ALA A 27 1.55 -21.66 33.83
CA ALA A 27 2.41 -22.67 33.20
C ALA A 27 3.64 -23.05 34.05
N GLY A 28 3.83 -22.46 35.25
CA GLY A 28 4.92 -22.83 36.17
C GLY A 28 6.32 -22.41 35.69
N ILE A 29 6.40 -21.44 34.78
CA ILE A 29 7.64 -20.99 34.16
C ILE A 29 8.35 -20.02 35.11
N ALA A 30 9.63 -20.27 35.42
CA ALA A 30 10.45 -19.39 36.25
C ALA A 30 10.34 -17.92 35.78
N ARG A 31 10.18 -16.98 36.72
CA ARG A 31 9.78 -15.58 36.48
C ARG A 31 10.50 -14.87 35.32
N ASN A 32 11.79 -15.15 35.11
CA ASN A 32 12.56 -14.59 34.00
C ASN A 32 12.17 -15.16 32.61
N THR A 33 11.84 -16.44 32.54
CA THR A 33 11.43 -17.10 31.29
C THR A 33 10.00 -16.71 30.90
N GLY A 34 9.14 -16.41 31.89
CA GLY A 34 7.82 -15.82 31.64
C GLY A 34 7.90 -14.44 30.98
N VAL A 35 8.83 -13.58 31.42
CA VAL A 35 9.05 -12.26 30.79
C VAL A 35 9.55 -12.40 29.35
N ILE A 36 10.49 -13.30 29.08
CA ILE A 36 11.03 -13.50 27.72
C ILE A 36 9.97 -14.07 26.77
N THR A 37 9.19 -15.06 27.22
CA THR A 37 8.13 -15.68 26.40
C THR A 37 6.99 -14.71 26.11
N THR A 38 6.54 -13.93 27.11
CA THR A 38 5.52 -12.89 26.91
C THR A 38 6.01 -11.76 26.00
N LEU A 39 7.26 -11.32 26.14
CA LEU A 39 7.87 -10.31 25.26
C LEU A 39 7.95 -10.84 23.81
N THR A 40 8.39 -12.08 23.62
CA THR A 40 8.48 -12.71 22.30
C THR A 40 7.10 -12.85 21.65
N ALA A 41 6.11 -13.32 22.43
CA ALA A 41 4.73 -13.40 21.97
C ALA A 41 4.17 -12.02 21.57
N ALA A 42 4.42 -10.98 22.38
CA ALA A 42 3.98 -9.62 22.08
C ALA A 42 4.59 -9.09 20.78
N VAL A 43 5.89 -9.31 20.54
CA VAL A 43 6.56 -8.92 19.30
C VAL A 43 5.96 -9.66 18.09
N LEU A 44 5.69 -10.96 18.21
CA LEU A 44 5.06 -11.74 17.14
C LEU A 44 3.64 -11.26 16.83
N VAL A 45 2.84 -10.98 17.85
CA VAL A 45 1.48 -10.42 17.68
C VAL A 45 1.54 -9.06 17.00
N LEU A 46 2.46 -8.19 17.41
CA LEU A 46 2.65 -6.88 16.79
C LEU A 46 3.05 -7.00 15.32
N ALA A 47 4.01 -7.89 15.02
CA ALA A 47 4.42 -8.17 13.65
C ALA A 47 3.25 -8.67 12.80
N PHE A 48 2.45 -9.61 13.32
CA PHE A 48 1.28 -10.14 12.64
C PHE A 48 0.24 -9.04 12.34
N ILE A 49 -0.06 -8.16 13.30
CA ILE A 49 -1.00 -7.05 13.10
C ILE A 49 -0.48 -6.10 12.01
N VAL A 50 0.81 -5.75 12.04
CA VAL A 50 1.42 -4.86 11.04
C VAL A 50 1.37 -5.49 9.64
N ILE A 51 1.74 -6.77 9.52
CA ILE A 51 1.72 -7.50 8.25
C ILE A 51 0.28 -7.60 7.72
N ARG A 52 -0.66 -7.99 8.57
CA ARG A 52 -2.08 -8.10 8.19
C ARG A 52 -2.65 -6.74 7.75
N GLY A 53 -2.34 -5.67 8.48
CA GLY A 53 -2.75 -4.31 8.12
C GLY A 53 -2.16 -3.84 6.79
N ARG A 54 -0.88 -4.14 6.52
CA ARG A 54 -0.25 -3.85 5.22
C ARG A 54 -0.91 -4.62 4.09
N MET A 55 -1.19 -5.91 4.29
CA MET A 55 -1.84 -6.75 3.29
C MET A 55 -3.24 -6.24 2.95
N GLN A 56 -4.06 -5.90 3.95
CA GLN A 56 -5.40 -5.36 3.73
C GLN A 56 -5.38 -4.04 2.96
N ARG A 57 -4.43 -3.14 3.28
CA ARG A 57 -4.27 -1.89 2.53
C ARG A 57 -3.88 -2.14 1.07
N ARG A 58 -2.95 -3.07 0.84
CA ARG A 58 -2.53 -3.43 -0.52
C ARG A 58 -3.68 -4.03 -1.33
N GLN A 59 -4.45 -4.95 -0.73
CA GLN A 59 -5.65 -5.52 -1.34
C GLN A 59 -6.69 -4.44 -1.66
N ALA A 60 -6.90 -3.46 -0.78
CA ALA A 60 -7.82 -2.36 -1.04
C ALA A 60 -7.39 -1.49 -2.23
N ILE A 61 -6.09 -1.24 -2.38
CA ILE A 61 -5.55 -0.49 -3.53
C ILE A 61 -5.65 -1.33 -4.81
N GLU A 62 -5.32 -2.63 -4.75
CA GLU A 62 -5.46 -3.56 -5.88
C GLU A 62 -6.91 -3.62 -6.38
N ALA A 63 -7.89 -3.73 -5.47
CA ALA A 63 -9.31 -3.71 -5.82
C ALA A 63 -9.73 -2.40 -6.52
N ARG A 64 -9.16 -1.25 -6.13
CA ARG A 64 -9.40 0.03 -6.81
C ARG A 64 -8.78 0.06 -8.20
N ILE A 65 -7.53 -0.42 -8.34
CA ILE A 65 -6.85 -0.54 -9.65
C ILE A 65 -7.69 -1.39 -10.60
N GLU A 66 -8.22 -2.52 -10.14
CA GLU A 66 -9.09 -3.39 -10.94
C GLU A 66 -10.43 -2.72 -11.29
N ALA A 67 -11.02 -1.97 -10.36
CA ALA A 67 -12.26 -1.24 -10.60
C ALA A 67 -12.09 -0.16 -11.67
N ILE A 68 -11.03 0.64 -11.59
CA ILE A 68 -10.68 1.63 -12.62
C ILE A 68 -10.37 0.92 -13.95
N GLY A 69 -9.66 -0.21 -13.92
CA GLY A 69 -9.37 -1.01 -15.10
C GLY A 69 -10.64 -1.46 -15.83
N ARG A 70 -11.67 -1.92 -15.10
CA ARG A 70 -12.99 -2.26 -15.65
C ARG A 70 -13.73 -1.04 -16.19
N GLN A 71 -13.70 0.08 -15.47
CA GLN A 71 -14.32 1.34 -15.93
C GLN A 71 -13.71 1.82 -17.25
N ARG A 72 -12.38 1.75 -17.38
CA ARG A 72 -11.66 2.09 -18.61
C ARG A 72 -12.01 1.16 -19.78
N GLN A 73 -12.25 -0.12 -19.52
CA GLN A 73 -12.72 -1.04 -20.57
C GLN A 73 -14.11 -0.69 -21.07
N ALA A 74 -15.00 -0.21 -20.19
CA ALA A 74 -16.34 0.23 -20.55
C ALA A 74 -16.34 1.57 -21.31
N ALA A 75 -15.44 2.49 -20.95
CA ALA A 75 -15.34 3.83 -21.55
C ALA A 75 -13.88 4.16 -21.93
N PRO A 76 -13.33 3.55 -23.00
CA PRO A 76 -11.91 3.64 -23.33
C PRO A 76 -11.45 5.03 -23.83
N HIS A 77 -12.37 5.92 -24.17
CA HIS A 77 -12.07 7.25 -24.72
C HIS A 77 -12.45 8.38 -23.75
N ASP A 78 -12.87 8.02 -22.54
CA ASP A 78 -13.20 8.98 -21.49
C ASP A 78 -11.98 9.19 -20.58
N PRO A 79 -11.42 10.42 -20.50
CA PRO A 79 -10.35 10.72 -19.56
C PRO A 79 -10.74 10.44 -18.09
N GLU A 80 -12.01 10.61 -17.73
CA GLU A 80 -12.49 10.36 -16.36
C GLU A 80 -12.44 8.88 -15.98
N ALA A 81 -12.43 7.97 -16.96
CA ALA A 81 -12.31 6.54 -16.71
C ALA A 81 -10.95 6.11 -16.14
N PHE A 82 -9.97 7.02 -16.07
CA PHE A 82 -8.68 6.81 -15.41
C PHE A 82 -8.69 7.19 -13.92
N PHE A 83 -9.78 7.79 -13.43
CA PHE A 83 -9.91 8.26 -12.07
C PHE A 83 -11.04 7.55 -11.33
N MET A 84 -10.86 7.34 -10.03
CA MET A 84 -11.92 6.87 -9.15
C MET A 84 -11.75 7.48 -7.77
N HIS A 85 -12.80 8.14 -7.27
CA HIS A 85 -12.77 8.89 -6.00
C HIS A 85 -11.63 9.94 -5.93
N GLY A 86 -11.24 10.52 -7.07
CA GLY A 86 -10.14 11.48 -7.17
C GLY A 86 -8.74 10.85 -7.27
N ASP A 87 -8.63 9.52 -7.12
CA ASP A 87 -7.36 8.81 -7.29
C ASP A 87 -7.14 8.46 -8.77
N HIS A 88 -5.99 8.84 -9.33
CA HIS A 88 -5.59 8.43 -10.68
C HIS A 88 -5.01 7.01 -10.67
N LEU A 89 -5.30 6.22 -11.71
CA LEU A 89 -4.77 4.86 -11.87
C LEU A 89 -3.25 4.79 -11.75
N GLY A 90 -2.55 5.73 -12.39
CA GLY A 90 -1.08 5.80 -12.35
C GLY A 90 -0.54 5.97 -10.93
N ASP A 91 -1.16 6.82 -10.12
CA ASP A 91 -0.71 7.09 -8.74
C ASP A 91 -0.94 5.88 -7.83
N LEU A 92 -2.06 5.19 -8.01
CA LEU A 92 -2.35 3.95 -7.30
C LEU A 92 -1.34 2.85 -7.64
N LEU A 93 -0.96 2.73 -8.92
CA LEU A 93 0.06 1.79 -9.38
C LEU A 93 1.44 2.10 -8.81
N LEU A 94 1.81 3.39 -8.70
CA LEU A 94 3.04 3.81 -8.02
C LEU A 94 3.02 3.45 -6.54
N THR A 95 1.88 3.59 -5.88
CA THR A 95 1.73 3.27 -4.45
C THR A 95 1.99 1.79 -4.15
N VAL A 96 1.70 0.89 -5.10
CA VAL A 96 1.98 -0.55 -4.97
C VAL A 96 3.29 -1.00 -5.64
N GLY A 97 4.11 -0.05 -6.11
CA GLY A 97 5.43 -0.32 -6.69
C GLY A 97 5.42 -0.81 -8.13
N ARG A 98 4.30 -0.67 -8.86
CA ARG A 98 4.15 -1.14 -10.25
C ARG A 98 4.55 -0.05 -11.25
N LEU A 99 5.84 0.30 -11.25
CA LEU A 99 6.38 1.46 -11.97
C LEU A 99 6.10 1.42 -13.49
N ARG A 100 6.35 0.28 -14.15
CA ARG A 100 6.12 0.09 -15.60
C ARG A 100 4.65 0.25 -15.97
N GLU A 101 3.76 -0.25 -15.12
CA GLU A 101 2.33 -0.19 -15.37
C GLU A 101 1.78 1.21 -15.11
N ALA A 102 2.31 1.91 -14.10
CA ALA A 102 2.01 3.31 -13.88
C ALA A 102 2.39 4.17 -15.10
N LEU A 103 3.59 3.95 -15.66
CA LEU A 103 4.02 4.61 -16.88
C LEU A 103 3.05 4.35 -18.05
N ALA A 104 2.65 3.10 -18.25
CA ALA A 104 1.67 2.74 -19.27
C ALA A 104 0.31 3.43 -19.03
N ALA A 105 -0.15 3.51 -17.78
CA ALA A 105 -1.39 4.18 -17.42
C ALA A 105 -1.34 5.70 -17.70
N PHE A 106 -0.27 6.39 -17.29
CA PHE A 106 -0.07 7.81 -17.59
C PHE A 106 0.02 8.09 -19.10
N THR A 107 0.71 7.22 -19.84
CA THR A 107 0.84 7.36 -21.30
C THR A 107 -0.51 7.22 -22.00
N ALA A 108 -1.31 6.24 -21.59
CA ALA A 108 -2.66 6.05 -22.10
C ALA A 108 -3.58 7.23 -21.73
N TYR A 109 -3.52 7.71 -20.47
CA TYR A 109 -4.27 8.89 -20.06
C TYR A 109 -3.88 10.12 -20.87
N ARG A 110 -2.58 10.37 -21.09
CA ARG A 110 -2.09 11.49 -21.90
C ARG A 110 -2.72 11.46 -23.30
N GLN A 111 -2.74 10.30 -23.94
CA GLN A 111 -3.30 10.16 -25.30
C GLN A 111 -4.78 10.52 -25.33
N VAL A 112 -5.57 10.02 -24.38
CA VAL A 112 -7.01 10.29 -24.30
C VAL A 112 -7.29 11.75 -23.89
N ALA A 113 -6.55 12.28 -22.92
CA ALA A 113 -6.65 13.67 -22.47
C ALA A 113 -6.29 14.66 -23.58
N GLN A 114 -5.27 14.36 -24.39
CA GLN A 114 -4.88 15.17 -25.54
C GLN A 114 -5.97 15.19 -26.61
N GLN A 115 -6.60 14.05 -26.90
CA GLN A 115 -7.75 13.97 -27.82
C GLN A 115 -8.95 14.80 -27.31
N ALA A 116 -9.13 14.87 -26.00
CA ALA A 116 -10.16 15.69 -25.35
C ALA A 116 -9.76 17.17 -25.20
N GLY A 117 -8.58 17.59 -25.69
CA GLY A 117 -8.10 18.97 -25.60
C GLY A 117 -7.74 19.44 -24.18
N ARG A 118 -7.47 18.52 -23.26
CA ARG A 118 -7.05 18.84 -21.89
C ARG A 118 -5.56 19.17 -21.83
N ASP A 119 -5.15 19.92 -20.80
CA ASP A 119 -3.73 20.12 -20.53
C ASP A 119 -3.07 18.81 -20.10
N VAL A 120 -1.98 18.46 -20.78
CA VAL A 120 -1.21 17.24 -20.58
C VAL A 120 0.21 17.50 -20.08
N THR A 121 0.54 18.75 -19.74
CA THR A 121 1.88 19.15 -19.30
C THR A 121 2.30 18.41 -18.03
N ALA A 122 1.43 18.41 -17.02
CA ALA A 122 1.70 17.75 -15.74
C ALA A 122 1.92 16.23 -15.91
N VAL A 123 1.10 15.58 -16.74
CA VAL A 123 1.22 14.15 -17.05
C VAL A 123 2.50 13.86 -17.82
N SER A 124 2.88 14.73 -18.75
CA SER A 124 4.10 14.57 -19.55
C SER A 124 5.36 14.67 -18.70
N GLN A 125 5.38 15.58 -17.72
CA GLN A 125 6.46 15.66 -16.73
C GLN A 125 6.52 14.41 -15.85
N ALA A 126 5.37 13.90 -15.41
CA ALA A 126 5.30 12.65 -14.65
C ALA A 126 5.86 11.47 -15.45
N ILE A 127 5.49 11.33 -16.73
CA ILE A 127 6.02 10.32 -17.66
C ILE A 127 7.54 10.41 -17.76
N ALA A 128 8.08 11.60 -18.04
CA ALA A 128 9.53 11.80 -18.17
C ALA A 128 10.29 11.41 -16.89
N THR A 129 9.73 11.75 -15.72
CA THR A 129 10.30 11.39 -14.42
C THR A 129 10.31 9.86 -14.22
N LEU A 130 9.23 9.18 -14.62
CA LEU A 130 9.11 7.73 -14.52
C LEU A 130 10.04 6.99 -15.49
N GLU A 131 10.19 7.50 -16.71
CA GLU A 131 11.11 6.95 -17.72
C GLU A 131 12.58 7.05 -17.28
N ALA A 132 12.97 8.18 -16.68
CA ALA A 132 14.29 8.36 -16.09
C ALA A 132 14.54 7.33 -14.98
N ARG A 133 13.58 7.19 -14.06
CA ARG A 133 13.66 6.22 -12.95
C ARG A 133 13.79 4.77 -13.44
N LEU A 134 13.04 4.40 -14.49
CA LEU A 134 13.13 3.08 -15.11
C LEU A 134 14.48 2.84 -15.79
N HIS A 135 15.08 3.86 -16.39
CA HIS A 135 16.42 3.76 -16.96
C HIS A 135 17.47 3.54 -15.88
N GLU A 136 17.37 4.23 -14.74
CA GLU A 136 18.25 4.01 -13.59
C GLU A 136 18.11 2.58 -13.04
N GLU A 137 16.89 2.10 -12.81
CA GLU A 137 16.64 0.73 -12.33
C GLU A 137 17.08 -0.35 -13.34
N GLY A 138 16.95 -0.08 -14.64
CA GLY A 138 17.37 -0.98 -15.71
C GLY A 138 18.88 -1.06 -15.90
N GLY A 139 19.59 0.06 -15.71
CA GLY A 139 21.06 0.13 -15.85
C GLY A 139 21.83 -0.59 -14.73
N HIS A 140 21.22 -0.73 -13.54
CA HIS A 140 21.82 -1.45 -12.41
C HIS A 140 21.68 -2.97 -12.50
N ALA A 141 20.86 -3.51 -13.40
CA ALA A 141 20.69 -4.96 -13.59
C ALA A 141 21.66 -5.57 -14.61
N SER A 142 22.55 -4.76 -15.21
CA SER A 142 23.46 -5.14 -16.29
C SER A 142 24.97 -5.11 -15.92
N LEU A 143 25.31 -5.07 -14.63
CA LEU A 143 26.68 -5.18 -14.10
C LEU A 143 26.77 -6.38 -13.14
#